data_AF-A0A1R2B017-F1
#
_entry.id   AF-A0A1R2B017-F1
#
_cell.length_a   1.000
_cell.length_b   1.000
_cell.length_c   1.000
_cell.angle_alpha   90.00
_cell.angle_beta   90.00
_cell.angle_gamma   90.00
#
_symmetry.space_group_name_H-M   'P 1'
#
loop_
_entity.id
_entity.type
_entity.pdbx_description
1 polymer ?
#
loop_
_entity_poly.entity_id
_entity_poly.type
_entity_poly.pdbx_seq_one_letter_code
_entity_poly.pdbx_strand_id
1 'polypeptide(L)'
;MGCADSKTEGENPGLLRHESMHDSSLPASISFTQVEKDLGLNQHKSDDLDKYFHRYSYSEEISPDNLFKVGKIIGFDAQSKKEFYDQFAVTTLAIRKVQMLNSRRICTLSIILGNASESDKIKLLFQNYDLDSNKYLDKQEIVMLIEDILWIFLYAIPNYTLLINENNALISNEALKLNSAQSYAKNDIITHILDSESRITMESYAKKFTKKEVKMLFNPERLRHHALEIYEKNLQHEKELEMQKRLKEDEEIEMLSRVKITSDDEDNGYKSKKNRGPRKHARKSVNKTHNN
;
A
#
# COMPACT_ATOMS: atom_id res chain seq x y z
N MET A 1 62.35 -16.11 -5.31
CA MET A 1 62.42 -17.01 -4.14
C MET A 1 61.67 -16.35 -2.99
N GLY A 2 60.71 -17.06 -2.39
CA GLY A 2 60.11 -16.72 -1.09
C GLY A 2 58.70 -16.13 -1.11
N CYS A 3 57.70 -16.97 -1.34
CA CYS A 3 56.28 -16.71 -1.06
C CYS A 3 56.01 -16.74 0.45
N ALA A 4 55.03 -15.96 0.92
CA ALA A 4 54.29 -16.25 2.16
C ALA A 4 52.92 -15.57 2.11
N ASP A 5 51.96 -16.23 1.45
CA ASP A 5 50.54 -15.90 1.55
C ASP A 5 49.96 -16.60 2.79
N SER A 6 49.67 -15.83 3.84
CA SER A 6 48.94 -16.32 5.01
C SER A 6 47.44 -16.19 4.76
N LYS A 7 46.81 -17.30 4.35
CA LYS A 7 45.36 -17.48 4.40
C LYS A 7 44.93 -17.69 5.85
N THR A 8 44.20 -16.74 6.40
CA THR A 8 43.36 -16.96 7.58
C THR A 8 41.95 -17.29 7.10
N GLU A 9 41.65 -18.58 7.03
CA GLU A 9 40.28 -19.09 6.95
C GLU A 9 39.62 -18.81 8.31
N GLY A 10 38.84 -17.72 8.36
CA GLY A 10 37.93 -17.47 9.46
C GLY A 10 36.73 -18.39 9.31
N GLU A 11 36.64 -19.38 10.19
CA GLU A 11 35.46 -20.22 10.36
C GLU A 11 34.24 -19.33 10.61
N ASN A 12 33.28 -19.39 9.68
CA ASN A 12 32.00 -18.70 9.79
C ASN A 12 31.23 -19.30 10.98
N PRO A 13 30.98 -18.58 12.07
CA PRO A 13 30.22 -19.12 13.18
C PRO A 13 28.75 -19.21 12.74
N GLY A 14 28.31 -20.44 12.51
CA GLY A 14 26.92 -20.87 12.61
C GLY A 14 25.88 -19.98 11.93
N LEU A 15 25.58 -20.29 10.66
CA LEU A 15 24.19 -20.21 10.21
C LEU A 15 23.36 -21.14 11.12
N LEU A 16 22.84 -20.58 12.22
CA LEU A 16 21.74 -21.17 12.96
C LEU A 16 20.60 -21.29 11.97
N ARG A 17 20.38 -22.52 11.47
CA ARG A 17 19.10 -22.89 10.89
C ARG A 17 18.09 -22.68 12.00
N HIS A 18 17.42 -21.53 11.98
CA HIS A 18 16.18 -21.35 12.71
C HIS A 18 15.26 -22.48 12.24
N GLU A 19 15.10 -23.50 13.08
CA GLU A 19 14.01 -24.45 12.92
C GLU A 19 12.74 -23.62 12.84
N SER A 20 12.10 -23.64 11.68
CA SER A 20 10.90 -22.86 11.45
C SER A 20 9.85 -23.37 12.42
N MET A 21 9.55 -22.56 13.44
CA MET A 21 8.32 -22.70 14.21
C MET A 21 7.17 -22.41 13.25
N HIS A 22 6.77 -23.40 12.46
CA HIS A 22 5.49 -23.43 11.77
C HIS A 22 4.40 -23.67 12.81
N ASP A 23 4.25 -22.73 13.73
CA ASP A 23 3.10 -22.66 14.60
C ASP A 23 1.98 -21.98 13.82
N SER A 24 1.09 -22.80 13.27
CA SER A 24 -0.06 -22.35 12.45
C SER A 24 -1.04 -21.47 13.23
N SER A 25 -0.82 -21.25 14.53
CA SER A 25 -1.69 -20.47 15.41
C SER A 25 -1.22 -19.04 15.69
N LEU A 26 -0.01 -18.65 15.26
CA LEU A 26 0.50 -17.30 15.56
C LEU A 26 -0.36 -16.20 14.91
N PRO A 27 -0.75 -15.16 15.67
CA PRO A 27 -1.41 -13.98 15.13
C PRO A 27 -0.58 -13.32 14.02
N ALA A 28 -1.24 -12.84 12.95
CA ALA A 28 -0.55 -12.28 11.79
C ALA A 28 0.31 -11.06 12.14
N SER A 29 -0.14 -10.22 13.07
CA SER A 29 0.62 -9.07 13.59
C SER A 29 2.00 -9.46 14.16
N ILE A 30 2.09 -10.60 14.85
CA ILE A 30 3.35 -11.12 15.39
C ILE A 30 4.25 -11.57 14.24
N SER A 31 3.69 -12.29 13.26
CA SER A 31 4.43 -12.76 12.09
C SER A 31 4.99 -11.61 11.25
N PHE A 32 4.22 -10.54 11.02
CA PHE A 32 4.70 -9.34 10.33
C PHE A 32 5.87 -8.69 11.07
N THR A 33 5.77 -8.59 12.40
CA THR A 33 6.82 -8.03 13.25
C THR A 33 8.07 -8.90 13.27
N GLN A 34 7.91 -10.23 13.21
CA GLN A 34 9.03 -11.15 13.12
C GLN A 34 9.76 -10.96 11.78
N VAL A 35 9.04 -10.85 10.67
CA VAL A 35 9.63 -10.55 9.36
C VAL A 35 10.40 -9.24 9.37
N GLU A 36 9.86 -8.18 9.96
CA GLU A 36 10.56 -6.89 10.11
C GLU A 36 11.90 -7.02 10.82
N LYS A 37 11.97 -7.85 11.87
CA LYS A 37 13.21 -8.15 12.59
C LYS A 37 14.16 -9.03 11.78
N ASP A 38 13.63 -10.02 11.08
CA ASP A 38 14.41 -10.97 10.26
C ASP A 38 15.07 -10.30 9.04
N LEU A 39 14.63 -9.11 8.65
CA LEU A 39 15.33 -8.27 7.67
C LEU A 39 16.66 -7.72 8.21
N GLY A 40 16.86 -7.71 9.54
CA GLY A 40 18.11 -7.32 10.20
C GLY A 40 18.44 -5.82 10.17
N LEU A 41 17.61 -4.99 9.52
CA LEU A 41 17.87 -3.55 9.35
C LEU A 41 17.91 -2.79 10.68
N ASN A 42 17.17 -3.25 11.69
CA ASN A 42 17.12 -2.68 13.03
C ASN A 42 18.43 -2.74 13.81
N GLN A 43 19.39 -3.55 13.35
CA GLN A 43 20.73 -3.67 13.96
C GLN A 43 21.68 -2.55 13.52
N HIS A 44 21.29 -1.77 12.50
CA HIS A 44 22.13 -0.75 11.87
C HIS A 44 21.52 0.64 12.01
N LYS A 45 22.37 1.67 11.98
CA LYS A 45 21.90 3.05 12.04
C LYS A 45 21.19 3.43 10.75
N SER A 46 20.02 4.09 10.87
CA SER A 46 19.27 4.54 9.69
C SER A 46 20.09 5.46 8.77
N ASP A 47 20.91 6.34 9.34
CA ASP A 47 21.78 7.25 8.59
C ASP A 47 22.87 6.52 7.79
N ASP A 48 23.43 5.42 8.33
CA ASP A 48 24.41 4.61 7.59
C ASP A 48 23.72 3.86 6.45
N LEU A 49 22.58 3.21 6.73
CA LEU A 49 21.77 2.53 5.71
C LEU A 49 21.44 3.47 4.55
N ASP A 50 20.87 4.63 4.85
CA ASP A 50 20.48 5.65 3.88
C ASP A 50 21.66 6.08 2.99
N LYS A 51 22.81 6.43 3.60
CA LYS A 51 24.03 6.82 2.88
C LYS A 51 24.52 5.75 1.91
N TYR A 52 24.55 4.50 2.34
CA TYR A 52 25.03 3.40 1.51
C TYR A 52 24.05 3.05 0.40
N PHE A 53 22.74 3.07 0.64
CA PHE A 53 21.77 2.90 -0.44
C PHE A 53 21.91 4.01 -1.48
N HIS A 54 21.93 5.28 -1.07
CA HIS A 54 22.13 6.39 -2.02
C HIS A 54 23.45 6.30 -2.79
N ARG A 55 24.55 5.88 -2.14
CA ARG A 55 25.86 5.75 -2.78
C ARG A 55 25.89 4.67 -3.88
N TYR A 56 25.11 3.60 -3.73
CA TYR A 56 25.10 2.46 -4.65
C TYR A 56 23.90 2.46 -5.61
N SER A 57 22.99 3.41 -5.45
CA SER A 57 21.89 3.70 -6.36
C SER A 57 22.32 4.65 -7.48
N TYR A 58 21.63 4.57 -8.61
CA TYR A 58 21.68 5.56 -9.67
C TYR A 58 20.31 6.20 -9.81
N SER A 59 20.21 7.49 -9.45
CA SER A 59 18.91 8.14 -9.24
C SER A 59 18.10 7.37 -8.19
N GLU A 60 16.82 7.11 -8.44
CA GLU A 60 15.93 6.35 -7.57
C GLU A 60 16.00 4.83 -7.79
N GLU A 61 16.98 4.31 -8.52
CA GLU A 61 17.09 2.89 -8.86
C GLU A 61 18.36 2.24 -8.33
N ILE A 62 18.26 1.00 -7.85
CA ILE A 62 19.40 0.16 -7.45
C ILE A 62 19.32 -1.22 -8.12
N SER A 63 20.43 -1.73 -8.64
CA SER A 63 20.47 -3.10 -9.16
C SER A 63 20.57 -4.12 -8.02
N PRO A 64 20.07 -5.36 -8.19
CA PRO A 64 20.23 -6.43 -7.19
C PRO A 64 21.68 -6.64 -6.75
N ASP A 65 22.64 -6.61 -7.69
CA ASP A 65 24.07 -6.75 -7.37
C ASP A 65 24.57 -5.62 -6.46
N ASN A 66 24.10 -4.40 -6.66
CA ASN A 66 24.47 -3.27 -5.81
C ASN A 66 23.79 -3.33 -4.43
N LEU A 67 22.53 -3.78 -4.37
CA LEU A 67 21.85 -4.07 -3.12
C LEU A 67 22.62 -5.13 -2.31
N PHE A 68 23.07 -6.22 -2.93
CA PHE A 68 23.85 -7.26 -2.25
C PHE A 68 25.22 -6.74 -1.78
N LYS A 69 25.88 -5.86 -2.56
CA LYS A 69 27.10 -5.18 -2.10
C LYS A 69 26.83 -4.33 -0.86
N VAL A 70 25.73 -3.57 -0.83
CA VAL A 70 25.34 -2.78 0.35
C VAL A 70 25.11 -3.69 1.55
N GLY A 71 24.36 -4.79 1.38
CA GLY A 71 24.16 -5.81 2.42
C GLY A 71 25.48 -6.35 2.99
N LYS A 72 26.42 -6.71 2.11
CA LYS A 72 27.76 -7.19 2.52
C LYS A 72 28.58 -6.12 3.26
N ILE A 73 28.48 -4.85 2.88
CA ILE A 73 29.25 -3.76 3.50
C ILE A 73 28.71 -3.44 4.89
N ILE A 74 27.38 -3.37 5.03
CA ILE A 74 26.72 -2.98 6.29
C ILE A 74 26.63 -4.17 7.25
N GLY A 75 26.49 -5.39 6.72
CA GLY A 75 26.36 -6.62 7.50
C GLY A 75 24.93 -7.14 7.63
N PHE A 76 24.03 -6.84 6.68
CA PHE A 76 22.70 -7.47 6.62
C PHE A 76 22.58 -8.40 5.41
N ASP A 77 21.80 -9.47 5.55
CA ASP A 77 21.69 -10.51 4.53
C ASP A 77 20.61 -10.20 3.48
N ALA A 78 20.97 -9.33 2.53
CA ALA A 78 20.11 -9.02 1.40
C ALA A 78 19.89 -10.22 0.45
N GLN A 79 20.84 -11.15 0.40
CA GLN A 79 20.87 -12.22 -0.58
C GLN A 79 19.90 -13.35 -0.23
N SER A 80 19.81 -13.75 1.05
CA SER A 80 18.81 -14.74 1.47
C SER A 80 17.38 -14.20 1.51
N LYS A 81 17.21 -12.87 1.43
CA LYS A 81 15.92 -12.18 1.38
C LYS A 81 15.59 -11.68 -0.02
N LYS A 82 16.13 -12.32 -1.06
CA LYS A 82 15.95 -11.89 -2.46
C LYS A 82 14.47 -11.74 -2.83
N GLU A 83 13.63 -12.69 -2.46
CA GLU A 83 12.19 -12.69 -2.79
C GLU A 83 11.46 -11.51 -2.14
N PHE A 84 11.93 -11.03 -0.97
CA PHE A 84 11.41 -9.80 -0.38
C PHE A 84 11.77 -8.59 -1.24
N TYR A 85 13.06 -8.44 -1.58
CA TYR A 85 13.54 -7.30 -2.35
C TYR A 85 13.09 -7.30 -3.82
N ASP A 86 12.79 -8.46 -4.40
CA ASP A 86 12.21 -8.58 -5.75
C ASP A 86 10.86 -7.85 -5.87
N GLN A 87 10.11 -7.69 -4.77
CA GLN A 87 8.86 -6.92 -4.75
C GLN A 87 9.08 -5.43 -5.02
N PHE A 88 10.31 -4.92 -4.83
CA PHE A 88 10.67 -3.54 -5.09
C PHE A 88 11.05 -3.30 -6.56
N ALA A 89 10.93 -4.31 -7.42
CA ALA A 89 11.23 -4.17 -8.84
C ALA A 89 10.41 -3.05 -9.50
N VAL A 90 11.09 -2.20 -10.26
CA VAL A 90 10.45 -1.18 -11.09
C VAL A 90 10.42 -1.63 -12.54
N THR A 91 9.29 -1.40 -13.21
CA THR A 91 9.17 -1.63 -14.64
C THR A 91 9.99 -0.58 -15.39
N THR A 92 11.24 -0.89 -15.69
CA THR A 92 12.08 -0.02 -16.51
C THR A 92 11.72 -0.15 -17.99
N LEU A 93 12.00 0.90 -18.78
CA LEU A 93 11.88 0.88 -20.24
C LEU A 93 12.48 -0.41 -20.83
N ALA A 94 11.78 -1.02 -21.80
CA ALA A 94 12.12 -2.32 -22.41
C ALA A 94 13.57 -2.44 -22.95
N ILE A 95 14.28 -1.31 -23.09
CA ILE A 95 15.67 -1.24 -23.51
C ILE A 95 16.62 -1.72 -22.40
N ARG A 96 16.27 -1.55 -21.12
CA ARG A 96 17.07 -2.03 -19.99
C ARG A 96 16.83 -3.52 -19.79
N LYS A 97 17.85 -4.34 -20.07
CA LYS A 97 17.83 -5.81 -19.86
C LYS A 97 18.02 -6.21 -18.39
N VAL A 98 18.23 -5.25 -17.50
CA VAL A 98 18.57 -5.49 -16.10
C VAL A 98 17.41 -5.06 -15.23
N GLN A 99 16.98 -5.95 -14.33
CA GLN A 99 16.00 -5.64 -13.30
C GLN A 99 16.55 -4.55 -12.38
N MET A 100 15.79 -3.49 -12.20
CA MET A 100 16.11 -2.41 -11.26
C MET A 100 15.09 -2.41 -10.13
N LEU A 101 15.53 -2.04 -8.94
CA LEU A 101 14.70 -1.95 -7.75
C LEU A 101 14.52 -0.48 -7.36
N ASN A 102 13.36 -0.13 -6.81
CA ASN A 102 13.07 1.20 -6.30
C ASN A 102 13.91 1.47 -5.03
N SER A 103 15.02 2.19 -5.19
CA SER A 103 15.91 2.49 -4.08
C SER A 103 15.30 3.44 -3.06
N ARG A 104 14.44 4.39 -3.48
CA ARG A 104 13.75 5.31 -2.57
C ARG A 104 12.89 4.54 -1.56
N ARG A 105 12.12 3.55 -2.02
CA ARG A 105 11.34 2.66 -1.16
C ARG A 105 12.22 1.82 -0.23
N ILE A 106 13.37 1.34 -0.72
CA ILE A 106 14.34 0.60 0.11
C ILE A 106 14.96 1.52 1.17
N CYS A 107 15.28 2.77 0.84
CA CYS A 107 15.71 3.79 1.81
C CYS A 107 14.60 4.04 2.84
N THR A 108 13.35 4.23 2.43
CA THR A 108 12.21 4.43 3.33
C THR A 108 12.04 3.27 4.32
N LEU A 109 12.09 2.02 3.83
CA LEU A 109 12.09 0.81 4.67
C LEU A 109 13.23 0.86 5.68
N SER A 110 14.43 1.18 5.21
CA SER A 110 15.66 1.17 6.01
C SER A 110 15.71 2.29 7.04
N ILE A 111 15.17 3.46 6.72
CA ILE A 111 15.05 4.57 7.66
C ILE A 111 14.09 4.20 8.78
N ILE A 112 12.93 3.63 8.44
CA ILE A 112 11.88 3.30 9.42
C ILE A 112 12.26 2.11 10.30
N LEU A 113 12.79 1.03 9.72
CA LEU A 113 13.19 -0.15 10.49
C LEU A 113 14.56 0.01 11.16
N GLY A 114 15.43 0.87 10.62
CA GLY A 114 16.75 1.14 11.17
C GLY A 114 16.71 1.79 12.56
N ASN A 115 17.85 1.71 13.24
CA ASN A 115 18.06 2.29 14.55
C ASN A 115 18.39 3.80 14.43
N ALA A 116 17.44 4.64 14.82
CA ALA A 116 17.60 6.08 14.86
C ALA A 116 16.55 6.69 15.79
N SER A 117 16.83 7.91 16.29
CA SER A 117 15.81 8.69 17.00
C SER A 117 14.67 9.06 16.06
N GLU A 118 13.47 9.31 16.60
CA GLU A 118 12.34 9.77 15.79
C GLU A 118 12.68 11.06 15.03
N SER A 119 13.39 12.01 15.65
CA SER A 119 13.85 13.24 14.99
C SER A 119 14.77 12.98 13.80
N ASP A 120 15.65 11.99 13.91
CA ASP A 120 16.55 11.62 12.81
C ASP A 120 15.76 10.95 11.68
N LYS A 121 14.79 10.08 12.00
CA LYS A 121 13.92 9.45 10.99
C LYS A 121 13.09 10.47 10.23
N ILE A 122 12.53 11.47 10.92
CA ILE A 122 11.81 12.60 10.30
C ILE A 122 12.73 13.30 9.30
N LYS A 123 13.96 13.61 9.70
CA LYS A 123 14.92 14.31 8.85
C LYS A 123 15.32 13.48 7.64
N LEU A 124 15.67 12.21 7.83
CA LEU A 124 16.10 11.32 6.75
C LEU A 124 14.96 11.10 5.74
N LEU A 125 13.72 10.89 6.21
CA LEU A 125 12.58 10.77 5.30
C LEU A 125 12.29 12.05 4.55
N PHE A 126 12.37 13.22 5.20
CA PHE A 126 12.22 14.48 4.49
C PHE A 126 13.26 14.60 3.36
N GLN A 127 14.52 14.26 3.64
CA GLN A 127 15.59 14.33 2.64
C GLN A 127 15.43 13.30 1.51
N ASN A 128 14.93 12.10 1.81
CA ASN A 128 14.68 11.05 0.82
C ASN A 128 13.53 11.40 -0.16
N TYR A 129 12.67 12.37 0.18
CA TYR A 129 11.54 12.79 -0.65
C TYR A 129 11.61 14.24 -1.15
N ASP A 130 12.60 15.03 -0.74
CA ASP A 130 12.91 16.35 -1.34
C ASP A 130 13.71 16.12 -2.63
N LEU A 131 13.01 15.68 -3.67
CA LEU A 131 13.60 15.15 -4.91
C LEU A 131 14.37 16.24 -5.67
N ASP A 132 13.90 17.48 -5.57
CA ASP A 132 14.51 18.65 -6.19
C ASP A 132 15.53 19.37 -5.28
N SER A 133 15.77 18.86 -4.06
CA SER A 133 16.66 19.48 -3.06
C SER A 133 16.34 20.95 -2.77
N ASN A 134 15.05 21.31 -2.83
CA ASN A 134 14.55 22.66 -2.71
C ASN A 134 14.26 23.05 -1.23
N LYS A 135 14.44 22.11 -0.29
CA LYS A 135 14.24 22.22 1.16
C LYS A 135 12.77 22.35 1.59
N TYR A 136 11.83 21.94 0.74
CA TYR A 136 10.43 21.75 1.04
C TYR A 136 9.93 20.47 0.37
N LEU A 137 8.82 19.92 0.87
CA LEU A 137 8.09 18.86 0.18
C LEU A 137 6.85 19.45 -0.43
N ASP A 138 6.65 19.27 -1.73
CA ASP A 138 5.38 19.59 -2.37
C ASP A 138 4.32 18.51 -2.11
N LYS A 139 3.09 18.77 -2.55
CA LYS A 139 1.99 17.83 -2.39
C LYS A 139 2.28 16.45 -2.99
N GLN A 140 2.93 16.38 -4.14
CA GLN A 140 3.21 15.13 -4.83
C GLN A 140 4.28 14.33 -4.08
N GLU A 141 5.32 14.99 -3.58
CA GLU A 141 6.37 14.38 -2.76
C GLU A 141 5.79 13.83 -1.44
N ILE A 142 4.89 14.57 -0.78
CA ILE A 142 4.18 14.08 0.42
C ILE A 142 3.30 12.86 0.10
N VAL A 143 2.52 12.92 -0.99
CA VAL A 143 1.68 11.78 -1.41
C VAL A 143 2.55 10.55 -1.63
N MET A 144 3.67 10.73 -2.33
CA MET A 144 4.62 9.66 -2.65
C MET A 144 5.26 9.06 -1.40
N LEU A 145 5.64 9.89 -0.43
CA LEU A 145 6.14 9.46 0.87
C LEU A 145 5.15 8.55 1.58
N ILE A 146 3.88 8.98 1.65
CA ILE A 146 2.83 8.20 2.32
C ILE A 146 2.52 6.92 1.56
N GLU A 147 2.43 6.97 0.23
CA GLU A 147 2.20 5.77 -0.60
C GLU A 147 3.30 4.74 -0.43
N ASP A 148 4.56 5.15 -0.41
CA ASP A 148 5.68 4.23 -0.24
C ASP A 148 5.70 3.59 1.15
N ILE A 149 5.46 4.37 2.22
CA ILE A 149 5.35 3.81 3.59
C ILE A 149 4.20 2.80 3.67
N LEU A 150 3.01 3.15 3.18
CA LEU A 150 1.85 2.27 3.20
C LEU A 150 2.10 1.00 2.37
N TRP A 151 2.68 1.13 1.18
CA TRP A 151 3.00 0.00 0.34
C TRP A 151 4.01 -0.95 1.02
N ILE A 152 5.03 -0.42 1.70
CA ILE A 152 6.00 -1.26 2.43
C ILE A 152 5.31 -2.04 3.55
N PHE A 153 4.58 -1.37 4.43
CA PHE A 153 4.10 -1.98 5.68
C PHE A 153 2.71 -2.63 5.60
N LEU A 154 1.91 -2.29 4.59
CA LEU A 154 0.58 -2.87 4.36
C LEU A 154 0.55 -3.83 3.17
N TYR A 155 1.59 -3.86 2.32
CA TYR A 155 1.69 -4.79 1.20
C TYR A 155 2.98 -5.62 1.21
N ALA A 156 4.16 -5.01 1.07
CA ALA A 156 5.40 -5.76 0.83
C ALA A 156 5.76 -6.71 1.99
N ILE A 157 5.67 -6.22 3.23
CA ILE A 157 5.93 -7.03 4.43
C ILE A 157 4.83 -8.10 4.61
N PRO A 158 3.52 -7.77 4.61
CA PRO A 158 2.48 -8.79 4.70
C PRO A 158 2.55 -9.86 3.61
N ASN A 159 2.83 -9.47 2.36
CA ASN A 159 2.92 -10.38 1.23
C ASN A 159 4.14 -11.31 1.34
N TYR A 160 5.30 -10.79 1.77
CA TYR A 160 6.46 -11.64 2.06
C TYR A 160 6.20 -12.58 3.24
N THR A 161 5.48 -12.11 4.26
CA THR A 161 5.09 -12.93 5.41
C THR A 161 4.17 -14.07 4.99
N LEU A 162 3.26 -13.82 4.03
CA LEU A 162 2.43 -14.85 3.42
C LEU A 162 3.27 -15.85 2.60
N LEU A 163 4.23 -15.38 1.82
CA LEU A 163 5.13 -16.24 1.02
C LEU A 163 5.91 -17.23 1.89
N ILE A 164 6.39 -16.81 3.06
CA ILE A 164 7.10 -17.71 3.99
C ILE A 164 6.13 -18.57 4.85
N ASN A 165 4.83 -18.26 4.84
CA ASN A 165 3.77 -18.94 5.62
C ASN A 165 2.57 -19.30 4.74
N GLU A 166 2.78 -19.93 3.58
CA GLU A 166 1.79 -20.08 2.49
C GLU A 166 0.43 -20.67 2.93
N ASN A 167 0.40 -21.45 4.01
CA ASN A 167 -0.79 -22.14 4.50
C ASN A 167 -1.49 -21.45 5.69
N ASN A 168 -1.02 -20.27 6.13
CA ASN A 168 -1.63 -19.58 7.27
C ASN A 168 -2.79 -18.68 6.82
N ALA A 169 -4.01 -19.17 7.00
CA ALA A 169 -5.24 -18.46 6.63
C ALA A 169 -5.43 -17.13 7.38
N LEU A 170 -4.92 -17.00 8.61
CA LEU A 170 -4.99 -15.74 9.37
C LEU A 170 -4.10 -14.67 8.74
N ILE A 171 -2.86 -15.02 8.38
CA ILE A 171 -1.93 -14.14 7.68
C ILE A 171 -2.49 -13.73 6.31
N SER A 172 -3.02 -14.69 5.56
CA SER A 172 -3.63 -14.42 4.24
C SER A 172 -4.80 -13.44 4.34
N ASN A 173 -5.73 -13.66 5.26
CA ASN A 173 -6.89 -12.78 5.45
C ASN A 173 -6.46 -11.37 5.88
N GLU A 174 -5.54 -11.25 6.85
CA GLU A 174 -5.09 -9.94 7.32
C GLU A 174 -4.29 -9.20 6.24
N ALA A 175 -3.42 -9.88 5.49
CA ALA A 175 -2.68 -9.27 4.37
C ALA A 175 -3.62 -8.72 3.29
N LEU A 176 -4.70 -9.44 2.95
CA LEU A 176 -5.72 -8.96 2.01
C LEU A 176 -6.45 -7.71 2.52
N LYS A 177 -6.80 -7.68 3.81
CA LYS A 177 -7.43 -6.51 4.44
C LYS A 177 -6.47 -5.31 4.45
N LEU A 178 -5.22 -5.50 4.85
CA LEU A 178 -4.20 -4.44 4.86
C LEU A 178 -3.95 -3.87 3.46
N ASN A 179 -3.88 -4.74 2.44
CA ASN A 179 -3.73 -4.31 1.06
C ASN A 179 -4.93 -3.47 0.61
N SER A 180 -6.15 -3.88 0.96
CA SER A 180 -7.39 -3.15 0.65
C SER A 180 -7.52 -1.83 1.43
N ALA A 181 -6.91 -1.76 2.63
CA ALA A 181 -6.95 -0.59 3.50
C ALA A 181 -6.05 0.58 3.02
N GLN A 182 -5.09 0.33 2.12
CA GLN A 182 -4.09 1.32 1.70
C GLN A 182 -4.71 2.63 1.19
N SER A 183 -5.73 2.57 0.34
CA SER A 183 -6.35 3.76 -0.25
C SER A 183 -7.05 4.63 0.78
N TYR A 184 -7.73 4.01 1.75
CA TYR A 184 -8.42 4.71 2.82
C TYR A 184 -7.43 5.33 3.82
N ALA A 185 -6.43 4.56 4.25
CA ALA A 185 -5.38 5.05 5.14
C ALA A 185 -4.58 6.19 4.51
N LYS A 186 -4.30 6.12 3.21
CA LYS A 186 -3.61 7.17 2.45
C LYS A 186 -4.36 8.50 2.55
N ASN A 187 -5.65 8.50 2.22
CA ASN A 187 -6.44 9.74 2.20
C ASN A 187 -6.52 10.36 3.60
N ASP A 188 -6.77 9.54 4.62
CA ASP A 188 -6.82 9.98 6.02
C ASP A 188 -5.50 10.64 6.45
N ILE A 189 -4.37 9.96 6.27
CA ILE A 189 -3.05 10.45 6.68
C ILE A 189 -2.67 11.74 5.92
N ILE A 190 -2.93 11.79 4.61
CA ILE A 190 -2.64 12.99 3.79
C ILE A 190 -3.39 14.21 4.33
N THR A 191 -4.65 14.05 4.74
CA THR A 191 -5.44 15.19 5.28
C THR A 191 -4.82 15.74 6.56
N HIS A 192 -4.25 14.89 7.42
CA HIS A 192 -3.59 15.31 8.65
C HIS A 192 -2.23 16.00 8.43
N ILE A 193 -1.52 15.65 7.36
CA ILE A 193 -0.20 16.22 7.04
C ILE A 193 -0.34 17.54 6.28
N LEU A 194 -1.09 17.55 5.18
CA LEU A 194 -1.17 18.71 4.29
C LEU A 194 -1.95 19.86 4.91
N ASP A 195 -3.09 19.62 5.58
CA ASP A 195 -3.85 20.68 6.28
C ASP A 195 -4.07 21.95 5.41
N SER A 196 -4.34 21.76 4.11
CA SER A 196 -4.46 22.81 3.06
C SER A 196 -3.15 23.47 2.57
N GLU A 197 -1.98 23.11 3.12
CA GLU A 197 -0.66 23.55 2.64
C GLU A 197 -0.33 22.89 1.29
N SER A 198 0.23 23.68 0.36
CA SER A 198 0.72 23.17 -0.93
C SER A 198 2.18 22.72 -0.90
N ARG A 199 2.93 23.21 0.10
CA ARG A 199 4.35 22.93 0.34
C ARG A 199 4.63 22.93 1.83
N ILE A 200 5.48 22.01 2.28
CA ILE A 200 5.82 21.81 3.69
C ILE A 200 7.34 21.93 3.86
N THR A 201 7.80 22.89 4.66
CA THR A 201 9.23 23.01 5.02
C THR A 201 9.62 21.94 6.04
N MET A 202 10.92 21.68 6.21
CA MET A 202 11.41 20.71 7.22
C MET A 202 10.91 21.02 8.64
N GLU A 203 10.80 22.30 9.02
CA GLU A 203 10.28 22.71 10.34
C GLU A 203 8.78 22.41 10.47
N SER A 204 7.97 22.75 9.44
CA SER A 204 6.54 22.42 9.43
C SER A 204 6.33 20.91 9.45
N TYR A 205 7.08 20.18 8.62
CA TYR A 205 7.07 18.72 8.54
C TYR A 205 7.34 18.09 9.91
N ALA A 206 8.43 18.49 10.58
CA ALA A 206 8.76 17.98 11.90
C ALA A 206 7.64 18.24 12.93
N LYS A 207 6.99 19.41 12.89
CA LYS A 207 5.82 19.73 13.74
C LYS A 207 4.62 18.84 13.42
N LYS A 208 4.33 18.54 12.15
CA LYS A 208 3.21 17.63 11.80
C LYS A 208 3.46 16.22 12.36
N PHE A 209 4.70 15.74 12.37
CA PHE A 209 5.08 14.43 12.91
C PHE A 209 5.04 14.32 14.45
N THR A 210 4.79 15.42 15.18
CA THR A 210 4.48 15.33 16.62
C THR A 210 3.03 14.94 16.88
N LYS A 211 2.13 15.08 15.89
CA LYS A 211 0.73 14.67 15.99
C LYS A 211 0.63 13.14 16.02
N LYS A 212 -0.23 12.59 16.87
CA LYS A 212 -0.37 11.14 17.09
C LYS A 212 -0.71 10.40 15.79
N GLU A 213 -1.57 11.01 14.98
CA GLU A 213 -2.11 10.51 13.71
C GLU A 213 -1.03 10.37 12.65
N VAL A 214 -0.02 11.24 12.65
CA VAL A 214 1.10 11.19 11.70
C VAL A 214 2.24 10.34 12.25
N LYS A 215 2.49 10.44 13.56
CA LYS A 215 3.57 9.73 14.25
C LYS A 215 3.50 8.21 14.11
N MET A 216 2.30 7.65 13.91
CA MET A 216 2.14 6.21 13.69
C MET A 216 2.88 5.69 12.45
N LEU A 217 3.23 6.55 11.47
CA LEU A 217 4.00 6.17 10.29
C LEU A 217 5.38 5.57 10.62
N PHE A 218 5.94 5.87 11.80
CA PHE A 218 7.21 5.29 12.26
C PHE A 218 7.05 4.00 13.06
N ASN A 219 5.82 3.53 13.27
CA ASN A 219 5.54 2.32 14.00
C ASN A 219 4.66 1.40 13.11
N PRO A 220 5.27 0.44 12.40
CA PRO A 220 4.56 -0.43 11.46
C PRO A 220 3.35 -1.16 12.07
N GLU A 221 3.44 -1.59 13.33
CA GLU A 221 2.34 -2.24 14.05
C GLU A 221 1.15 -1.28 14.23
N ARG A 222 1.40 -0.06 14.73
CA ARG A 222 0.34 0.95 14.89
C ARG A 222 -0.24 1.38 13.55
N LEU A 223 0.59 1.49 12.52
CA LEU A 223 0.15 1.82 11.17
C LEU A 223 -0.80 0.76 10.61
N ARG A 224 -0.45 -0.54 10.75
CA ARG A 224 -1.33 -1.65 10.37
C ARG A 224 -2.64 -1.62 11.15
N HIS A 225 -2.58 -1.38 12.45
CA HIS A 225 -3.78 -1.32 13.29
C HIS A 225 -4.72 -0.18 12.87
N HIS A 226 -4.18 1.02 12.64
CA HIS A 226 -4.94 2.17 12.13
C HIS A 226 -5.55 1.89 10.75
N ALA A 227 -4.78 1.27 9.85
CA ALA A 227 -5.28 0.91 8.53
C ALA A 227 -6.48 -0.06 8.61
N LEU A 228 -6.41 -1.08 9.47
CA LEU A 228 -7.52 -2.00 9.69
C LEU A 228 -8.73 -1.31 10.32
N GLU A 229 -8.53 -0.43 11.30
CA GLU A 229 -9.61 0.35 11.92
C GLU A 229 -10.36 1.21 10.88
N ILE A 230 -9.61 1.92 10.03
CA ILE A 230 -10.19 2.72 8.95
C ILE A 230 -10.92 1.84 7.93
N TYR A 231 -10.34 0.69 7.57
CA TYR A 231 -10.97 -0.24 6.64
C TYR A 231 -12.32 -0.74 7.17
N GLU A 232 -12.39 -1.10 8.45
CA GLU A 232 -13.63 -1.55 9.08
C GLU A 232 -14.69 -0.45 9.15
N LYS A 233 -14.30 0.79 9.51
CA LYS A 233 -15.21 1.95 9.49
C LYS A 233 -15.79 2.20 8.11
N ASN A 234 -14.96 2.17 7.07
CA ASN A 234 -15.42 2.37 5.69
C ASN A 234 -16.34 1.24 5.22
N LEU A 235 -16.00 -0.02 5.53
CA LEU A 235 -16.85 -1.16 5.18
C LEU A 235 -18.22 -1.08 5.87
N GLN A 236 -18.26 -0.61 7.12
CA GLN A 236 -19.52 -0.40 7.83
C GLN A 236 -20.35 0.72 7.19
N HIS A 237 -19.69 1.83 6.83
CA HIS A 237 -20.34 2.95 6.14
C HIS A 237 -20.92 2.54 4.77
N GLU A 238 -20.18 1.75 3.98
CA GLU A 238 -20.65 1.23 2.69
C GLU A 238 -21.90 0.35 2.84
N LYS A 239 -21.92 -0.54 3.86
CA LYS A 239 -23.09 -1.38 4.17
C LYS A 239 -24.31 -0.56 4.59
N GLU A 240 -24.10 0.50 5.37
CA GLU A 240 -25.18 1.39 5.78
C GLU A 240 -25.78 2.14 4.58
N LEU A 241 -24.93 2.65 3.68
CA LEU A 241 -25.37 3.29 2.44
C LEU A 241 -26.14 2.33 1.54
N GLU A 242 -25.72 1.06 1.44
CA GLU A 242 -26.43 0.05 0.67
C GLU A 242 -27.81 -0.27 1.28
N MET A 243 -27.89 -0.39 2.60
CA MET A 243 -29.15 -0.61 3.30
C MET A 243 -30.13 0.56 3.09
N GLN A 244 -29.64 1.80 3.17
CA GLN A 244 -30.47 2.99 2.91
C GLN A 244 -30.97 3.05 1.47
N LYS A 245 -30.18 2.58 0.49
CA LYS A 245 -30.62 2.50 -0.92
C LYS A 245 -31.75 1.48 -1.08
N ARG A 246 -31.60 0.28 -0.50
CA ARG A 246 -32.64 -0.77 -0.56
C ARG A 246 -33.96 -0.32 0.07
N LEU A 247 -33.91 0.36 1.22
CA LEU A 247 -35.10 0.91 1.87
C LEU A 247 -35.83 1.93 0.97
N LYS A 248 -35.08 2.81 0.29
CA LYS A 248 -35.66 3.78 -0.65
C LYS A 248 -36.27 3.11 -1.88
N GLU A 249 -35.63 2.07 -2.41
CA GLU A 249 -36.15 1.27 -3.52
C GLU A 249 -37.44 0.54 -3.13
N ASP A 250 -37.50 -0.03 -1.93
CA ASP A 250 -38.68 -0.71 -1.40
C ASP A 250 -39.84 0.29 -1.18
N GLU A 251 -39.57 1.48 -0.64
CA GLU A 251 -40.56 2.57 -0.48
C GLU A 251 -41.10 3.05 -1.85
N GLU A 252 -40.25 3.18 -2.86
CA GLU A 252 -40.66 3.56 -4.21
C GLU A 252 -41.54 2.49 -4.87
N ILE A 253 -41.17 1.22 -4.73
CA ILE A 253 -41.98 0.08 -5.20
C ILE A 253 -43.34 0.06 -4.50
N GLU A 254 -43.38 0.27 -3.18
CA GLU A 254 -44.63 0.33 -2.42
C GLU A 254 -45.51 1.50 -2.89
N MET A 255 -44.95 2.70 -3.08
CA MET A 255 -45.69 3.84 -3.62
C MET A 255 -46.27 3.56 -5.00
N LEU A 256 -45.50 2.97 -5.92
CA LEU A 256 -45.96 2.60 -7.26
C LEU A 256 -47.07 1.53 -7.23
N SER A 257 -47.03 0.63 -6.25
CA SER A 257 -48.07 -0.39 -6.06
C SER A 257 -49.39 0.22 -5.59
N ARG A 258 -49.35 1.23 -4.69
CA ARG A 258 -50.54 1.94 -4.20
C ARG A 258 -51.22 2.74 -5.32
N VAL A 259 -50.46 3.37 -6.21
CA VAL A 259 -51.01 4.15 -7.34
C VAL A 259 -51.76 3.26 -8.35
N LYS A 260 -51.30 2.02 -8.58
CA LYS A 260 -51.99 1.07 -9.50
C LYS A 260 -53.33 0.59 -8.96
N ILE A 261 -53.46 0.42 -7.64
CA ILE A 261 -54.73 -0.05 -7.04
C ILE A 261 -55.81 1.04 -7.17
N THR A 262 -55.44 2.32 -7.07
CA THR A 262 -56.39 3.43 -7.21
C THR A 262 -56.87 3.69 -8.64
N SER A 263 -56.17 3.21 -9.68
CA SER A 263 -56.59 3.41 -11.08
C SER A 263 -57.58 2.36 -11.60
N ASP A 264 -57.69 1.22 -10.95
CA ASP A 264 -58.54 0.10 -11.40
C ASP A 264 -59.99 0.18 -10.88
N ASP A 265 -60.28 1.09 -9.94
CA ASP A 265 -61.63 1.30 -9.37
C ASP A 265 -62.45 2.41 -10.07
N GLU A 266 -61.89 3.13 -11.06
CA GLU A 266 -62.59 4.20 -11.77
C GLU A 266 -63.12 3.85 -13.18
N ASP A 267 -62.95 2.62 -13.69
CA ASP A 267 -63.43 2.25 -15.04
C ASP A 267 -64.45 1.10 -15.09
N ASN A 268 -65.42 1.13 -14.16
CA ASN A 268 -66.64 0.32 -14.25
C ASN A 268 -67.86 1.22 -14.51
N GLY A 269 -67.78 2.02 -15.58
CA GLY A 269 -68.72 3.12 -15.77
C GLY A 269 -69.20 3.46 -17.18
N TYR A 270 -68.61 3.03 -18.31
CA TYR A 270 -69.20 3.36 -19.62
C TYR A 270 -69.04 2.28 -20.69
N LYS A 271 -70.11 1.48 -20.84
CA LYS A 271 -70.43 0.77 -22.09
C LYS A 271 -70.59 1.81 -23.22
N SER A 272 -69.70 1.82 -24.21
CA SER A 272 -70.13 2.15 -25.57
C SER A 272 -69.30 1.47 -26.67
N LYS A 273 -70.03 0.73 -27.48
CA LYS A 273 -69.71 0.24 -28.83
C LYS A 273 -68.90 1.25 -29.66
N LYS A 274 -67.86 0.78 -30.37
CA LYS A 274 -67.87 0.66 -31.86
C LYS A 274 -66.53 0.19 -32.42
N ASN A 275 -66.65 -0.80 -33.30
CA ASN A 275 -65.77 -1.14 -34.41
C ASN A 275 -64.94 0.03 -34.97
N ARG A 276 -63.65 -0.21 -35.26
CA ARG A 276 -63.00 0.09 -36.55
C ARG A 276 -61.54 -0.41 -36.59
N GLY A 277 -61.32 -1.44 -37.42
CA GLY A 277 -60.31 -1.49 -38.50
C GLY A 277 -58.82 -1.56 -38.16
N PRO A 278 -58.05 -2.49 -38.76
CA PRO A 278 -56.60 -2.56 -38.57
C PRO A 278 -55.90 -1.49 -39.41
N ARG A 279 -55.20 -0.55 -38.76
CA ARG A 279 -54.27 0.38 -39.44
C ARG A 279 -52.85 -0.19 -39.37
N LYS A 280 -52.44 -0.80 -40.47
CA LYS A 280 -51.02 -1.06 -40.79
C LYS A 280 -50.30 0.28 -40.86
N HIS A 281 -49.32 0.52 -39.98
CA HIS A 281 -48.31 1.55 -40.19
C HIS A 281 -46.92 0.93 -40.20
N ALA A 282 -46.15 1.41 -41.16
CA ALA A 282 -44.93 0.83 -41.67
C ALA A 282 -43.74 1.08 -40.73
N ARG A 283 -42.88 0.06 -40.66
CA ARG A 283 -41.47 0.18 -40.28
C ARG A 283 -40.81 1.28 -41.11
N LYS A 284 -40.21 2.27 -40.46
CA LYS A 284 -39.05 2.99 -40.99
C LYS A 284 -37.83 2.63 -40.15
N SER A 285 -37.03 1.72 -40.70
CA SER A 285 -35.64 1.53 -40.33
C SER A 285 -34.84 2.76 -40.77
N VAL A 286 -34.22 3.46 -39.83
CA VAL A 286 -33.13 4.39 -40.12
C VAL A 286 -31.85 3.73 -39.63
N ASN A 287 -31.05 3.33 -40.60
CA ASN A 287 -29.66 2.91 -40.46
C ASN A 287 -28.73 4.13 -40.59
N LYS A 288 -27.50 3.94 -40.10
CA LYS A 288 -26.26 4.73 -40.29
C LYS A 288 -26.09 5.90 -39.30
N THR A 289 -24.91 6.12 -38.71
CA THR A 289 -23.56 5.90 -39.27
C THR A 289 -22.50 5.82 -38.16
N HIS A 290 -21.46 5.02 -38.40
CA HIS A 290 -20.15 5.09 -37.75
C HIS A 290 -19.58 6.51 -37.78
N ASN A 291 -18.82 6.87 -36.75
CA ASN A 291 -17.62 7.71 -36.90
C ASN A 291 -16.52 7.19 -35.99
N ASN A 292 -15.31 7.28 -36.54
CA ASN A 292 -14.03 6.70 -36.13
C ASN A 292 -13.59 7.02 -34.70
#